data_AF-A0A7X8R700-F1
#
_entry.id   AF-A0A7X8R700-F1
#
_cell.length_a   1.000
_cell.length_b   1.000
_cell.length_c   1.000
_cell.angle_alpha   90.00
_cell.angle_beta   90.00
_cell.angle_gamma   90.00
#
_symmetry.space_group_name_H-M   'P 1'
#
loop_
_entity.id
_entity.type
_entity.pdbx_description
1 polymer ?
#
loop_
_entity_poly.entity_id
_entity_poly.type
_entity_poly.pdbx_seq_one_letter_code
_entity_poly.pdbx_strand_id
1 'polypeptide(L)'
;TLWGGYWNQAYYPSKLNSYMPAQNAENQIPVPIFRMLGSDPIRQYDSGLGSNGQGVVTLEPVYKYGGGDSAWVNWYFREFVNGECLEFAYTQAGQENSFTWDAMKKGLELQIPLLARLRDENKIRVETLAQSGDWFRKNYKVTPATSVTINHDLPPGNLKTVWFNSRHYRVNMLWENNTLRIRDIHIFNEKVPSVYETTPTTSNECKFLTLPFVDGFLWSDAQQLAGLRLKVMKDGKEGSLTGGDPAITSVREGTLHIVWPLRSIEGTFILDLNDHEMKMALKSDKRADWFLDLTTAEKKKLPFTRINRRKMDCQFEGFHYAVRATKGTFASLAADSGLRIYPQQDRIIIKLAQ
;
A
#
# COMPACT_ATOMS: atom_id res chain seq x y z
N THR A 1 0.92 13.44 13.18
CA THR A 1 1.12 12.78 11.88
C THR A 1 1.47 11.32 12.04
N LEU A 2 0.72 10.43 11.40
CA LEU A 2 1.07 9.02 11.24
C LEU A 2 1.18 8.78 9.73
N TRP A 3 2.37 8.50 9.21
CA TRP A 3 2.56 8.36 7.77
C TRP A 3 3.52 7.23 7.41
N GLY A 4 3.15 6.42 6.42
CA GLY A 4 4.00 5.36 5.91
C GLY A 4 3.90 4.00 6.62
N GLY A 5 3.21 3.90 7.76
CA GLY A 5 3.12 2.65 8.54
C GLY A 5 2.33 1.53 7.86
N TYR A 6 2.24 0.36 8.52
CA TYR A 6 1.45 -0.78 8.03
C TYR A 6 0.02 -0.35 7.66
N TRP A 7 -0.41 -0.57 6.41
CA TRP A 7 -1.56 0.15 5.87
C TRP A 7 -2.92 -0.36 6.37
N ASN A 8 -3.13 -1.67 6.41
CA ASN A 8 -4.36 -2.31 6.90
C ASN A 8 -4.05 -3.69 7.53
N GLN A 9 -5.05 -4.43 8.01
CA GLN A 9 -4.89 -5.68 8.77
C GLN A 9 -4.20 -5.47 10.12
N ALA A 10 -3.32 -6.40 10.50
CA ALA A 10 -2.68 -6.45 11.79
C ALA A 10 -1.20 -6.81 11.68
N TYR A 11 -0.42 -6.31 12.65
CA TYR A 11 1.01 -6.61 12.76
C TYR A 11 1.44 -6.66 14.23
N TYR A 12 2.50 -7.41 14.51
CA TYR A 12 3.24 -7.27 15.76
C TYR A 12 4.21 -6.09 15.66
N PRO A 13 4.11 -5.10 16.55
CA PRO A 13 4.99 -3.94 16.54
C PRO A 13 6.40 -4.28 17.03
N SER A 14 7.40 -3.55 16.52
CA SER A 14 8.77 -3.57 17.06
C SER A 14 8.80 -2.99 18.47
N LYS A 15 9.63 -3.59 19.34
CA LYS A 15 9.94 -3.06 20.68
C LYS A 15 10.57 -1.66 20.64
N LEU A 16 11.32 -1.33 19.59
CA LEU A 16 12.01 -0.03 19.46
C LEU A 16 11.15 1.04 18.79
N ASN A 17 10.17 0.63 17.99
CA ASN A 17 9.31 1.54 17.24
C ASN A 17 7.98 0.86 16.93
N SER A 18 6.99 1.12 17.77
CA SER A 18 5.68 0.46 17.67
C SER A 18 4.91 0.82 16.40
N TYR A 19 5.33 1.84 15.65
CA TYR A 19 4.71 2.20 14.38
C TYR A 19 5.18 1.34 13.20
N MET A 20 6.28 0.59 13.37
CA MET A 20 6.79 -0.38 12.40
C MET A 20 6.58 -1.81 12.88
N PRO A 21 6.35 -2.77 11.98
CA PRO A 21 6.38 -4.18 12.33
C PRO A 21 7.75 -4.63 12.83
N ALA A 22 7.74 -5.56 13.78
CA ALA A 22 8.92 -6.34 14.11
C ALA A 22 9.25 -7.33 12.99
N GLN A 23 10.53 -7.52 12.72
CA GLN A 23 11.01 -8.44 11.68
C GLN A 23 11.14 -9.88 12.21
N ASN A 24 11.29 -10.06 13.53
CA ASN A 24 11.40 -11.36 14.20
C ASN A 24 10.70 -11.36 15.58
N ALA A 25 10.53 -12.55 16.15
CA ALA A 25 9.81 -12.74 17.40
C ALA A 25 10.56 -12.16 18.61
N GLU A 26 11.89 -12.14 18.57
CA GLU A 26 12.75 -11.63 19.63
C GLU A 26 12.56 -10.12 19.82
N ASN A 27 12.37 -9.38 18.73
CA ASN A 27 12.22 -7.93 18.72
C ASN A 27 10.76 -7.45 18.71
N GLN A 28 9.78 -8.35 18.74
CA GLN A 28 8.37 -7.99 18.71
C GLN A 28 7.76 -7.81 20.09
N ILE A 29 6.81 -6.88 20.19
CA ILE A 29 5.85 -6.87 21.29
C ILE A 29 4.75 -7.88 20.91
N PRO A 30 4.47 -8.91 21.73
CA PRO A 30 3.53 -9.99 21.39
C PRO A 30 2.06 -9.59 21.54
N VAL A 31 1.73 -8.37 21.14
CA VAL A 31 0.39 -7.78 21.14
C VAL A 31 0.15 -7.19 19.75
N PRO A 32 -0.71 -7.79 18.92
CA PRO A 32 -0.94 -7.30 17.57
C PRO A 32 -1.69 -5.97 17.59
N ILE A 33 -1.26 -5.04 16.74
CA ILE A 33 -1.96 -3.79 16.44
C ILE A 33 -2.84 -4.03 15.22
N PHE A 34 -4.12 -3.68 15.30
CA PHE A 34 -5.05 -3.71 14.18
C PHE A 34 -5.36 -2.29 13.69
N ARG A 35 -5.55 -2.14 12.37
CA ARG A 35 -5.94 -0.85 11.79
C ARG A 35 -7.35 -0.45 12.25
N MET A 36 -7.50 0.83 12.57
CA MET A 36 -8.78 1.52 12.76
C MET A 36 -8.77 2.77 11.87
N LEU A 37 -9.88 3.23 11.29
CA LEU A 37 -11.09 2.50 10.91
C LEU A 37 -10.97 2.01 9.45
N GLY A 38 -11.88 1.17 8.94
CA GLY A 38 -11.79 0.63 7.58
C GLY A 38 -11.75 1.72 6.48
N SER A 39 -10.59 1.94 5.86
CA SER A 39 -10.32 2.98 4.86
C SER A 39 -10.60 2.55 3.42
N ASP A 40 -11.08 3.48 2.57
CA ASP A 40 -11.20 3.27 1.11
C ASP A 40 -9.82 2.97 0.50
N PRO A 41 -9.60 1.77 -0.07
CA PRO A 41 -8.29 1.38 -0.60
C PRO A 41 -7.84 2.17 -1.83
N ILE A 42 -8.79 2.78 -2.55
CA ILE A 42 -8.56 3.54 -3.78
C ILE A 42 -8.43 5.03 -3.45
N ARG A 43 -9.48 5.61 -2.86
CA ARG A 43 -9.70 7.06 -2.77
C ARG A 43 -8.96 7.72 -1.62
N GLN A 44 -8.85 7.07 -0.46
CA GLN A 44 -8.32 7.73 0.73
C GLN A 44 -6.87 8.18 0.53
N TYR A 45 -6.04 7.37 -0.13
CA TYR A 45 -4.61 7.66 -0.25
C TYR A 45 -4.33 9.01 -0.91
N ASP A 46 -5.01 9.30 -2.02
CA ASP A 46 -4.84 10.54 -2.79
C ASP A 46 -5.87 11.63 -2.39
N SER A 47 -6.65 11.42 -1.33
CA SER A 47 -7.64 12.39 -0.87
C SER A 47 -6.95 13.59 -0.22
N GLY A 48 -7.30 14.81 -0.63
CA GLY A 48 -6.72 16.04 -0.06
C GLY A 48 -5.34 16.39 -0.60
N LEU A 49 -4.92 15.85 -1.75
CA LEU A 49 -3.67 16.26 -2.42
C LEU A 49 -3.60 17.78 -2.63
N GLY A 50 -2.45 18.36 -2.28
CA GLY A 50 -2.22 19.80 -2.33
C GLY A 50 -2.87 20.60 -1.18
N SER A 51 -3.54 19.94 -0.23
CA SER A 51 -4.11 20.56 0.97
C SER A 51 -3.28 20.29 2.23
N ASN A 52 -3.74 20.77 3.40
CA ASN A 52 -3.03 20.65 4.69
C ASN A 52 -3.11 19.25 5.33
N GLY A 53 -3.60 18.22 4.63
CA GLY A 53 -3.62 16.86 5.14
C GLY A 53 -4.32 15.86 4.20
N GLN A 54 -4.17 14.57 4.50
CA GLN A 54 -4.91 13.52 3.81
C GLN A 54 -6.37 13.56 4.24
N GLY A 55 -7.28 13.57 3.26
CA GLY A 55 -8.71 13.44 3.51
C GLY A 55 -9.08 12.06 4.02
N VAL A 56 -10.20 11.95 4.71
CA VAL A 56 -10.65 10.71 5.36
C VAL A 56 -11.83 10.13 4.59
N VAL A 57 -11.70 8.88 4.14
CA VAL A 57 -12.77 8.13 3.46
C VAL A 57 -12.80 6.75 4.09
N THR A 58 -13.64 6.57 5.11
CA THR A 58 -13.67 5.36 5.94
C THR A 58 -15.09 4.87 6.15
N LEU A 59 -15.22 3.69 6.77
CA LEU A 59 -16.47 3.14 7.31
C LEU A 59 -17.12 3.96 8.44
N GLU A 60 -16.58 5.13 8.83
CA GLU A 60 -17.11 5.92 9.93
C GLU A 60 -18.56 6.34 9.57
N PRO A 61 -19.56 5.97 10.39
CA PRO A 61 -20.98 6.11 10.03
C PRO A 61 -21.43 7.51 9.63
N VAL A 62 -20.76 8.56 10.11
CA VAL A 62 -21.14 9.94 9.80
C VAL A 62 -20.70 10.41 8.41
N TYR A 63 -19.75 9.71 7.77
CA TYR A 63 -19.17 10.21 6.51
C TYR A 63 -20.12 9.98 5.33
N LYS A 64 -20.64 11.10 4.80
CA LYS A 64 -21.55 11.13 3.64
C LYS A 64 -20.99 10.43 2.41
N TYR A 65 -19.68 10.45 2.21
CA TYR A 65 -18.98 9.81 1.10
C TYR A 65 -18.05 8.72 1.66
N GLY A 66 -18.64 7.70 2.29
CA GLY A 66 -17.97 6.66 3.07
C GLY A 66 -18.98 5.79 3.83
N GLY A 67 -18.77 5.59 5.12
CA GLY A 67 -19.61 4.74 5.98
C GLY A 67 -21.09 5.14 6.10
N GLY A 68 -21.46 6.37 5.73
CA GLY A 68 -22.84 6.84 5.63
C GLY A 68 -23.48 6.71 4.24
N ASP A 69 -22.78 6.13 3.26
CA ASP A 69 -23.23 5.93 1.88
C ASP A 69 -23.48 4.46 1.57
N SER A 70 -24.70 4.12 1.16
CA SER A 70 -25.11 2.74 0.92
C SER A 70 -24.37 2.10 -0.27
N ALA A 71 -24.13 2.85 -1.36
CA ALA A 71 -23.42 2.32 -2.51
C ALA A 71 -21.97 2.01 -2.14
N TRP A 72 -21.32 2.93 -1.44
CA TRP A 72 -19.96 2.76 -0.96
C TRP A 72 -19.84 1.59 0.03
N VAL A 73 -20.71 1.51 1.03
CA VAL A 73 -20.70 0.42 2.03
C VAL A 73 -20.88 -0.95 1.36
N ASN A 74 -21.85 -1.10 0.47
CA ASN A 74 -22.09 -2.37 -0.24
C ASN A 74 -20.91 -2.76 -1.13
N TRP A 75 -20.31 -1.80 -1.83
CA TRP A 75 -19.10 -2.03 -2.61
C TRP A 75 -17.92 -2.45 -1.74
N TYR A 76 -17.65 -1.70 -0.67
CA TYR A 76 -16.51 -1.92 0.22
C TYR A 76 -16.54 -3.34 0.78
N PHE A 77 -17.67 -3.76 1.35
CA PHE A 77 -17.80 -5.12 1.88
C PHE A 77 -17.79 -6.18 0.79
N ARG A 78 -18.35 -5.93 -0.40
CA ARG A 78 -18.26 -6.89 -1.51
C ARG A 78 -16.81 -7.14 -1.92
N GLU A 79 -16.00 -6.11 -2.06
CA GLU A 79 -14.59 -6.28 -2.46
C GLU A 79 -13.75 -6.88 -1.33
N PHE A 80 -14.01 -6.57 -0.05
CA PHE A 80 -13.30 -7.21 1.07
C PHE A 80 -13.69 -8.68 1.28
N VAL A 81 -14.92 -9.07 0.94
CA VAL A 81 -15.40 -10.45 1.07
C VAL A 81 -14.97 -11.33 -0.11
N ASN A 82 -14.98 -10.79 -1.32
CA ASN A 82 -14.74 -11.59 -2.54
C ASN A 82 -13.37 -11.32 -3.19
N GLY A 83 -12.68 -10.26 -2.79
CA GLY A 83 -11.36 -9.94 -3.30
C GLY A 83 -10.31 -10.94 -2.82
N GLU A 84 -9.32 -11.19 -3.67
CA GLU A 84 -8.15 -11.97 -3.28
C GLU A 84 -7.47 -11.28 -2.09
N CYS A 85 -7.18 -12.05 -1.04
CA CYS A 85 -6.44 -11.56 0.12
C CYS A 85 -5.38 -12.58 0.50
N LEU A 86 -4.14 -12.12 0.56
CA LEU A 86 -3.05 -12.90 1.12
C LEU A 86 -3.28 -13.00 2.64
N GLU A 87 -3.34 -14.24 3.13
CA GLU A 87 -3.59 -14.66 4.53
C GLU A 87 -4.97 -14.30 5.09
N PHE A 88 -5.33 -13.02 5.14
CA PHE A 88 -6.65 -12.59 5.60
C PHE A 88 -7.02 -11.16 5.19
N ALA A 89 -8.33 -10.95 5.01
CA ALA A 89 -8.94 -9.64 4.96
C ALA A 89 -9.41 -9.21 6.37
N TYR A 90 -9.28 -7.93 6.67
CA TYR A 90 -9.76 -7.35 7.93
C TYR A 90 -10.25 -5.94 7.69
N THR A 91 -11.35 -5.59 8.36
CA THR A 91 -11.83 -4.23 8.47
C THR A 91 -12.49 -4.05 9.83
N GLN A 92 -12.39 -2.83 10.36
CA GLN A 92 -13.12 -2.46 11.57
C GLN A 92 -14.28 -1.55 11.16
N ALA A 93 -15.47 -1.94 11.62
CA ALA A 93 -16.71 -1.17 11.49
C ALA A 93 -17.15 -0.69 12.87
N GLY A 94 -17.62 0.55 12.95
CA GLY A 94 -17.99 1.20 14.21
C GLY A 94 -17.68 2.69 14.19
N GLN A 95 -17.60 3.27 15.38
CA GLN A 95 -17.37 4.69 15.60
C GLN A 95 -15.90 4.94 15.97
N GLU A 96 -15.24 5.83 15.23
CA GLU A 96 -13.87 6.30 15.53
C GLU A 96 -13.89 7.53 16.43
N ASN A 97 -14.81 8.47 16.18
CA ASN A 97 -14.87 9.76 16.86
C ASN A 97 -16.19 9.93 17.64
N SER A 98 -16.20 10.83 18.63
CA SER A 98 -17.34 11.06 19.55
C SER A 98 -18.56 11.77 18.94
N PHE A 99 -19.01 11.35 17.75
CA PHE A 99 -20.26 11.82 17.13
C PHE A 99 -21.49 11.32 17.90
N THR A 100 -22.60 12.07 17.78
CA THR A 100 -23.88 11.73 18.40
C THR A 100 -24.69 10.78 17.51
N TRP A 101 -25.71 10.16 18.11
CA TRP A 101 -26.61 9.24 17.43
C TRP A 101 -27.22 9.83 16.15
N ASP A 102 -27.70 11.08 16.17
CA ASP A 102 -28.34 11.69 15.00
C ASP A 102 -27.42 11.75 13.78
N ALA A 103 -26.12 11.92 13.98
CA ALA A 103 -25.13 11.93 12.90
C ALA A 103 -24.80 10.51 12.41
N MET A 104 -24.72 9.53 13.32
CA MET A 104 -24.27 8.17 13.01
C MET A 104 -25.40 7.22 12.59
N LYS A 105 -26.65 7.52 12.98
CA LYS A 105 -27.82 6.64 12.84
C LYS A 105 -27.91 6.04 11.44
N LYS A 106 -27.83 6.89 10.41
CA LYS A 106 -27.91 6.46 9.01
C LYS A 106 -26.84 5.43 8.66
N GLY A 107 -25.58 5.68 8.99
CA GLY A 107 -24.48 4.76 8.67
C GLY A 107 -24.59 3.44 9.43
N LEU A 108 -24.97 3.49 10.71
CA LEU A 108 -25.15 2.29 11.53
C LEU A 108 -26.34 1.44 11.08
N GLU A 109 -27.47 2.06 10.71
CA GLU A 109 -28.65 1.38 10.17
C GLU A 109 -28.38 0.73 8.79
N LEU A 110 -27.34 1.17 8.06
CA LEU A 110 -26.88 0.53 6.84
C LEU A 110 -25.89 -0.62 7.12
N GLN A 111 -24.87 -0.35 7.94
CA GLN A 111 -23.75 -1.25 8.15
C GLN A 111 -24.11 -2.47 9.00
N ILE A 112 -24.84 -2.29 10.11
CA ILE A 112 -25.13 -3.37 11.06
C ILE A 112 -25.95 -4.50 10.41
N PRO A 113 -27.07 -4.23 9.70
CA PRO A 113 -27.83 -5.29 9.05
C PRO A 113 -27.04 -6.02 7.95
N LEU A 114 -26.20 -5.28 7.21
CA LEU A 114 -25.33 -5.88 6.20
C LEU A 114 -24.32 -6.84 6.82
N LEU A 115 -23.65 -6.43 7.90
CA LEU A 115 -22.69 -7.27 8.64
C LEU A 115 -23.37 -8.50 9.24
N ALA A 116 -24.56 -8.34 9.84
CA ALA A 116 -25.34 -9.46 10.37
C ALA A 116 -25.67 -10.48 9.27
N ARG A 117 -26.15 -10.00 8.11
CA ARG A 117 -26.43 -10.86 6.96
C ARG A 117 -25.18 -11.59 6.45
N LEU A 118 -24.06 -10.89 6.27
CA LEU A 118 -22.81 -11.51 5.81
C LEU A 118 -22.27 -12.55 6.79
N ARG A 119 -22.43 -12.31 8.10
CA ARG A 119 -22.11 -13.29 9.15
C ARG A 119 -23.01 -14.52 9.04
N ASP A 120 -24.32 -14.33 8.91
CA ASP A 120 -25.30 -15.43 8.84
C ASP A 120 -25.13 -16.25 7.54
N GLU A 121 -24.65 -15.62 6.47
CA GLU A 121 -24.21 -16.26 5.22
C GLU A 121 -22.83 -16.96 5.33
N ASN A 122 -22.18 -16.94 6.50
CA ASN A 122 -20.83 -17.46 6.75
C ASN A 122 -19.71 -16.84 5.87
N LYS A 123 -19.92 -15.62 5.39
CA LYS A 123 -18.94 -14.90 4.56
C LYS A 123 -17.91 -14.12 5.38
N ILE A 124 -18.26 -13.76 6.61
CA ILE A 124 -17.37 -13.05 7.55
C ILE A 124 -17.50 -13.62 8.96
N ARG A 125 -16.50 -13.36 9.78
CA ARG A 125 -16.61 -13.44 11.25
C ARG A 125 -16.79 -12.02 11.79
N VAL A 126 -17.68 -11.88 12.77
CA VAL A 126 -17.83 -10.63 13.54
C VAL A 126 -17.27 -10.89 14.93
N GLU A 127 -16.19 -10.20 15.26
CA GLU A 127 -15.40 -10.45 16.46
C GLU A 127 -15.14 -9.15 17.21
N THR A 128 -15.00 -9.26 18.53
CA THR A 128 -14.36 -8.21 19.33
C THR A 128 -12.86 -8.13 18.97
N LEU A 129 -12.25 -6.97 19.20
CA LEU A 129 -10.81 -6.80 18.95
C LEU A 129 -9.95 -7.81 19.75
N ALA A 130 -10.39 -8.17 20.96
CA ALA A 130 -9.71 -9.19 21.78
C ALA A 130 -9.75 -10.58 21.12
N GLN A 131 -10.91 -11.00 20.59
CA GLN A 131 -11.04 -12.27 19.88
C GLN A 131 -10.17 -12.31 18.61
N SER A 132 -10.16 -11.22 17.84
CA SER A 132 -9.28 -11.14 16.66
C SER A 132 -7.80 -11.14 17.04
N GLY A 133 -7.43 -10.50 18.16
CA GLY A 133 -6.08 -10.56 18.71
C GLY A 133 -5.66 -11.96 19.15
N ASP A 134 -6.55 -12.70 19.81
CA ASP A 134 -6.31 -14.10 20.19
C ASP A 134 -6.17 -15.00 18.97
N TRP A 135 -7.05 -14.82 17.98
CA TRP A 135 -6.96 -15.53 16.71
C TRP A 135 -5.61 -15.23 16.02
N PHE A 136 -5.21 -13.96 15.91
CA PHE A 136 -3.95 -13.60 15.26
C PHE A 136 -2.74 -14.22 15.97
N ARG A 137 -2.71 -14.18 17.31
CA ARG A 137 -1.66 -14.82 18.12
C ARG A 137 -1.58 -16.33 17.96
N LYS A 138 -2.72 -16.99 17.81
CA LYS A 138 -2.78 -18.44 17.60
C LYS A 138 -2.26 -18.85 16.22
N ASN A 139 -2.46 -18.02 15.20
CA ASN A 139 -2.15 -18.39 13.81
C ASN A 139 -0.77 -17.90 13.35
N TYR A 140 -0.27 -16.78 13.89
CA TYR A 140 0.95 -16.15 13.40
C TYR A 140 1.97 -15.93 14.53
N LYS A 141 3.13 -16.56 14.41
CA LYS A 141 4.26 -16.34 15.33
C LYS A 141 4.89 -14.95 15.18
N VAL A 142 4.81 -14.42 13.96
CA VAL A 142 5.40 -13.17 13.48
C VAL A 142 4.44 -12.57 12.45
N THR A 143 4.53 -11.27 12.19
CA THR A 143 3.64 -10.59 11.23
C THR A 143 3.74 -11.25 9.85
N PRO A 144 2.64 -11.79 9.30
CA PRO A 144 2.65 -12.39 7.97
C PRO A 144 2.57 -11.32 6.88
N ALA A 145 2.90 -11.68 5.64
CA ALA A 145 2.53 -10.86 4.49
C ALA A 145 1.01 -10.87 4.32
N THR A 146 0.40 -9.71 4.05
CA THR A 146 -1.04 -9.58 3.79
C THR A 146 -1.31 -8.74 2.56
N SER A 147 -2.51 -8.86 2.00
CA SER A 147 -2.94 -7.98 0.91
C SER A 147 -4.41 -7.57 1.02
N VAL A 148 -4.72 -6.42 0.44
CA VAL A 148 -6.09 -6.01 0.11
C VAL A 148 -6.14 -5.69 -1.36
N THR A 149 -7.16 -6.20 -2.02
CA THR A 149 -7.35 -6.02 -3.47
C THR A 149 -8.72 -5.43 -3.74
N ILE A 150 -8.79 -4.55 -4.73
CA ILE A 150 -10.04 -4.08 -5.32
C ILE A 150 -9.94 -4.36 -6.82
N ASN A 151 -10.87 -5.17 -7.32
CA ASN A 151 -10.95 -5.57 -8.73
C ASN A 151 -12.00 -4.74 -9.48
N HIS A 152 -13.06 -4.35 -8.76
CA HIS A 152 -14.16 -3.58 -9.33
C HIS A 152 -14.40 -2.33 -8.49
N ASP A 153 -14.12 -1.17 -9.06
CA ASP A 153 -14.41 0.11 -8.42
C ASP A 153 -15.93 0.41 -8.40
N LEU A 154 -16.32 1.40 -7.60
CA LEU A 154 -17.66 1.98 -7.64
C LEU A 154 -17.90 2.68 -8.99
N PRO A 155 -18.98 2.34 -9.71
CA PRO A 155 -19.37 3.09 -10.91
C PRO A 155 -19.54 4.58 -10.63
N PRO A 156 -19.16 5.46 -11.58
CA PRO A 156 -18.63 5.16 -12.91
C PRO A 156 -17.11 4.87 -12.94
N GLY A 157 -16.47 4.78 -11.77
CA GLY A 157 -15.05 4.45 -11.65
C GLY A 157 -14.73 3.05 -12.19
N ASN A 158 -13.49 2.87 -12.63
CA ASN A 158 -12.98 1.59 -13.12
C ASN A 158 -11.57 1.29 -12.58
N LEU A 159 -11.20 1.90 -11.46
CA LEU A 159 -9.88 1.71 -10.86
C LEU A 159 -9.73 0.28 -10.30
N LYS A 160 -8.49 -0.21 -10.24
CA LYS A 160 -8.14 -1.42 -9.51
C LYS A 160 -6.96 -1.12 -8.63
N THR A 161 -6.88 -1.75 -7.46
CA THR A 161 -5.73 -1.52 -6.58
C THR A 161 -5.34 -2.76 -5.82
N VAL A 162 -4.04 -2.84 -5.53
CA VAL A 162 -3.46 -3.83 -4.63
C VAL A 162 -2.66 -3.08 -3.59
N TRP A 163 -3.03 -3.26 -2.33
CA TRP A 163 -2.16 -3.00 -1.19
C TRP A 163 -1.52 -4.31 -0.76
N PHE A 164 -0.21 -4.34 -0.69
CA PHE A 164 0.54 -5.44 -0.09
C PHE A 164 1.29 -4.89 1.11
N ASN A 165 1.22 -5.62 2.23
CA ASN A 165 1.98 -5.31 3.43
C ASN A 165 2.77 -6.55 3.84
N SER A 166 3.95 -6.33 4.39
CA SER A 166 4.77 -7.32 5.06
C SER A 166 5.41 -6.69 6.27
N ARG A 167 6.13 -7.48 7.06
CA ARG A 167 6.93 -6.94 8.16
C ARG A 167 8.12 -6.07 7.72
N HIS A 168 8.43 -6.04 6.42
CA HIS A 168 9.60 -5.36 5.86
C HIS A 168 9.27 -4.17 4.97
N TYR A 169 8.09 -4.15 4.35
CA TYR A 169 7.63 -3.05 3.52
C TYR A 169 6.13 -3.11 3.27
N ARG A 170 5.58 -1.98 2.83
CA ARG A 170 4.28 -1.92 2.15
C ARG A 170 4.45 -1.40 0.73
N VAL A 171 3.52 -1.76 -0.15
CA VAL A 171 3.43 -1.21 -1.51
C VAL A 171 1.97 -1.04 -1.91
N ASN A 172 1.68 0.05 -2.64
CA ASN A 172 0.42 0.21 -3.33
C ASN A 172 0.59 0.35 -4.83
N MET A 173 -0.20 -0.43 -5.56
CA MET A 173 -0.31 -0.43 -7.01
C MET A 173 -1.73 -0.01 -7.39
N LEU A 174 -1.85 0.95 -8.29
CA LEU A 174 -3.11 1.47 -8.80
C LEU A 174 -3.14 1.32 -10.31
N TRP A 175 -4.16 0.66 -10.83
CA TRP A 175 -4.48 0.64 -12.24
C TRP A 175 -5.51 1.73 -12.51
N GLU A 176 -5.11 2.72 -13.30
CA GLU A 176 -5.90 3.89 -13.66
C GLU A 176 -5.70 4.20 -15.15
N ASN A 177 -6.79 4.49 -15.87
CA ASN A 177 -6.76 4.78 -17.30
C ASN A 177 -6.00 3.72 -18.13
N ASN A 178 -6.19 2.44 -17.79
CA ASN A 178 -5.48 1.30 -18.38
C ASN A 178 -3.94 1.32 -18.18
N THR A 179 -3.39 2.16 -17.30
CA THR A 179 -1.97 2.22 -16.95
C THR A 179 -1.74 1.74 -15.52
N LEU A 180 -0.48 1.46 -15.15
CA LEU A 180 -0.08 1.10 -13.80
C LEU A 180 0.74 2.23 -13.16
N ARG A 181 0.31 2.69 -11.98
CA ARG A 181 1.06 3.57 -11.08
C ARG A 181 1.33 2.87 -9.75
N ILE A 182 2.60 2.64 -9.44
CA ILE A 182 3.01 2.25 -8.07
C ILE A 182 3.16 3.56 -7.30
N ARG A 183 2.16 3.87 -6.47
CA ARG A 183 2.06 5.18 -5.80
C ARG A 183 2.59 5.18 -4.38
N ASP A 184 2.87 4.03 -3.78
CA ASP A 184 3.40 3.95 -2.43
C ASP A 184 4.36 2.77 -2.31
N ILE A 185 5.55 3.00 -1.74
CA ILE A 185 6.48 1.99 -1.26
C ILE A 185 7.14 2.57 0.00
N HIS A 186 6.83 1.99 1.15
CA HIS A 186 7.52 2.32 2.41
C HIS A 186 8.22 1.10 2.96
N ILE A 187 9.42 1.31 3.49
CA ILE A 187 10.28 0.30 4.06
C ILE A 187 10.19 0.36 5.58
N PHE A 188 10.15 -0.81 6.20
CA PHE A 188 10.18 -1.00 7.64
C PHE A 188 11.54 -1.55 8.03
N ASN A 189 12.14 -0.92 9.04
CA ASN A 189 13.39 -1.34 9.63
C ASN A 189 13.23 -1.28 11.14
N GLU A 190 13.07 -2.43 11.78
CA GLU A 190 12.83 -2.53 13.23
C GLU A 190 13.95 -1.92 14.10
N LYS A 191 15.13 -1.67 13.51
CA LYS A 191 16.28 -1.04 14.18
C LYS A 191 16.19 0.49 14.19
N VAL A 192 15.23 1.09 13.50
CA VAL A 192 14.97 2.54 13.54
C VAL A 192 14.14 2.84 14.78
N PRO A 193 14.71 3.46 15.83
CA PRO A 193 13.97 3.75 17.05
C PRO A 193 12.90 4.82 16.81
N SER A 194 11.79 4.73 17.55
CA SER A 194 10.86 5.84 17.69
C SER A 194 11.56 6.98 18.41
N VAL A 195 11.38 8.22 17.95
CA VAL A 195 11.86 9.41 18.67
C VAL A 195 11.22 9.53 20.06
N TYR A 196 10.08 8.87 20.27
CA TYR A 196 9.33 8.83 21.53
C TYR A 196 9.67 7.63 22.41
N GLU A 197 10.61 6.77 21.99
CA GLU A 197 10.99 5.58 22.78
C GLU A 197 11.61 5.97 24.13
N THR A 198 12.49 6.99 24.12
CA THR A 198 13.22 7.43 25.32
C THR A 198 12.88 8.86 25.74
N THR A 199 12.18 9.61 24.90
CA THR A 199 12.00 11.05 25.08
C THR A 199 10.50 11.40 25.02
N PRO A 200 9.93 11.96 26.10
CA PRO A 200 8.55 12.41 26.08
C PRO A 200 8.38 13.58 25.09
N THR A 201 7.22 13.64 24.44
CA THR A 201 6.87 14.82 23.64
C THR A 201 6.58 16.01 24.56
N THR A 202 7.09 17.20 24.20
CA THR A 202 6.79 18.47 24.86
C THR A 202 5.87 19.36 24.02
N SER A 203 5.47 18.89 22.84
CA SER A 203 4.54 19.57 21.94
C SER A 203 3.20 18.85 21.86
N ASN A 204 2.20 19.52 21.31
CA ASN A 204 0.89 18.94 21.02
C ASN A 204 0.87 18.11 19.72
N GLU A 205 2.04 17.81 19.13
CA GLU A 205 2.16 17.08 17.88
C GLU A 205 3.12 15.90 18.02
N CYS A 206 2.72 14.74 17.51
CA CYS A 206 3.60 13.58 17.37
C CYS A 206 3.77 13.21 15.89
N LYS A 207 4.96 12.75 15.50
CA LYS A 207 5.29 12.28 14.15
C LYS A 207 5.75 10.83 14.20
N PHE A 208 4.89 9.94 13.72
CA PHE A 208 5.21 8.53 13.51
C PHE A 208 5.39 8.30 12.01
N LEU A 209 6.61 7.99 11.60
CA LEU A 209 7.01 7.97 10.21
C LEU A 209 7.76 6.68 9.88
N THR A 210 7.68 6.24 8.63
CA THR A 210 8.51 5.15 8.10
C THR A 210 9.38 5.63 6.95
N LEU A 211 10.10 4.71 6.28
CA LEU A 211 11.16 5.05 5.33
C LEU A 211 10.62 5.01 3.88
N PRO A 212 10.34 6.15 3.23
CA PRO A 212 9.74 6.15 1.89
C PRO A 212 10.75 5.75 0.80
N PHE A 213 10.37 4.85 -0.09
CA PHE A 213 11.04 4.68 -1.39
C PHE A 213 10.20 5.25 -2.53
N VAL A 214 8.88 5.18 -2.40
CA VAL A 214 7.91 5.90 -3.22
C VAL A 214 6.83 6.46 -2.30
N ASP A 215 6.60 7.77 -2.33
CA ASP A 215 5.56 8.42 -1.52
C ASP A 215 4.70 9.31 -2.41
N GLY A 216 3.66 8.69 -3.00
CA GLY A 216 2.79 9.34 -3.95
C GLY A 216 2.07 10.53 -3.35
N PHE A 217 1.66 10.47 -2.08
CA PHE A 217 0.94 11.58 -1.48
C PHE A 217 1.83 12.78 -1.22
N LEU A 218 2.96 12.60 -0.51
CA LEU A 218 3.84 13.73 -0.17
C LEU A 218 4.56 14.31 -1.39
N TRP A 219 4.78 13.49 -2.42
CA TRP A 219 5.48 13.92 -3.65
C TRP A 219 4.54 14.38 -4.76
N SER A 220 3.22 14.37 -4.54
CA SER A 220 2.23 14.96 -5.46
C SER A 220 1.86 16.39 -5.08
N ASP A 221 1.16 17.06 -5.99
CA ASP A 221 0.31 18.21 -5.71
C ASP A 221 -1.08 18.00 -6.36
N ALA A 222 -1.89 19.05 -6.45
CA ALA A 222 -3.23 18.97 -7.03
C ALA A 222 -3.26 18.77 -8.55
N GLN A 223 -2.13 18.94 -9.25
CA GLN A 223 -2.02 18.86 -10.70
C GLN A 223 -1.19 17.66 -11.16
N GLN A 224 -0.16 17.28 -10.39
CA GLN A 224 0.82 16.27 -10.75
C GLN A 224 0.88 15.15 -9.70
N LEU A 225 0.44 13.96 -10.12
CA LEU A 225 0.49 12.77 -9.30
C LEU A 225 1.86 12.10 -9.35
N ALA A 226 2.45 11.84 -8.19
CA ALA A 226 3.69 11.10 -8.04
C ALA A 226 3.48 9.59 -8.03
N GLY A 227 4.54 8.87 -8.40
CA GLY A 227 4.60 7.42 -8.40
C GLY A 227 5.46 6.85 -9.52
N LEU A 228 5.86 5.59 -9.38
CA LEU A 228 6.54 4.85 -10.46
C LEU A 228 5.51 4.46 -11.52
N ARG A 229 5.79 4.81 -12.77
CA ARG A 229 4.97 4.47 -13.94
C ARG A 229 5.69 3.49 -14.83
N LEU A 230 4.94 2.52 -15.35
CA LEU A 230 5.47 1.57 -16.32
C LEU A 230 5.46 2.19 -17.73
N LYS A 231 6.64 2.35 -18.30
CA LYS A 231 6.86 2.98 -19.61
C LYS A 231 7.61 2.05 -20.56
N VAL A 232 7.57 2.39 -21.85
CA VAL A 232 8.26 1.68 -22.93
C VAL A 232 8.80 2.67 -23.95
N MET A 233 9.99 2.39 -24.48
CA MET A 233 10.48 3.03 -25.71
C MET A 233 9.94 2.28 -26.92
N LYS A 234 9.19 2.97 -27.78
CA LYS A 234 8.69 2.43 -29.05
C LYS A 234 9.01 3.42 -30.16
N ASP A 235 9.70 2.95 -31.20
CA ASP A 235 10.10 3.77 -32.36
C ASP A 235 10.81 5.08 -31.97
N GLY A 236 11.69 4.99 -30.97
CA GLY A 236 12.45 6.14 -30.43
C GLY A 236 11.64 7.10 -29.55
N LYS A 237 10.36 6.82 -29.29
CA LYS A 237 9.49 7.65 -28.45
C LYS A 237 9.14 6.94 -27.14
N GLU A 238 9.12 7.70 -26.06
CA GLU A 238 8.66 7.23 -24.77
C GLU A 238 7.14 7.22 -24.73
N GLY A 239 6.56 6.09 -24.29
CA GLY A 239 5.12 5.93 -24.09
C GLY A 239 4.81 5.13 -22.83
N SER A 240 3.56 5.21 -22.39
CA SER A 240 3.06 4.40 -21.26
C SER A 240 2.71 3.00 -21.74
N LEU A 241 3.01 1.98 -20.92
CA LEU A 241 2.42 0.67 -21.12
C LEU A 241 0.96 0.69 -20.66
N THR A 242 0.08 0.21 -21.53
CA THR A 242 -1.35 0.04 -21.22
C THR A 242 -1.76 -1.42 -21.27
N GLY A 243 -2.76 -1.78 -20.48
CA GLY A 243 -3.23 -3.16 -20.35
C GLY A 243 -4.74 -3.29 -20.12
N GLY A 244 -5.16 -4.52 -19.91
CA GLY A 244 -6.52 -4.85 -19.45
C GLY A 244 -6.61 -4.86 -17.93
N ASP A 245 -7.51 -5.68 -17.41
CA ASP A 245 -7.66 -5.86 -15.96
C ASP A 245 -6.58 -6.83 -15.44
N PRO A 246 -5.95 -6.53 -14.29
CA PRO A 246 -5.01 -7.45 -13.67
C PRO A 246 -5.74 -8.65 -13.06
N ALA A 247 -5.15 -9.84 -13.19
CA ALA A 247 -5.53 -11.01 -12.41
C ALA A 247 -4.61 -11.13 -11.18
N ILE A 248 -5.18 -11.25 -10.00
CA ILE A 248 -4.45 -11.29 -8.72
C ILE A 248 -4.77 -12.61 -8.03
N THR A 249 -3.74 -13.33 -7.59
CA THR A 249 -3.86 -14.66 -6.97
C THR A 249 -2.80 -14.84 -5.88
N SER A 250 -3.05 -15.73 -4.92
CA SER A 250 -2.14 -16.04 -3.80
C SER A 250 -1.75 -17.53 -3.73
N VAL A 251 -1.58 -18.18 -4.88
CA VAL A 251 -1.41 -19.66 -4.99
C VAL A 251 -0.17 -20.20 -4.26
N ARG A 252 0.83 -19.34 -4.02
CA ARG A 252 2.04 -19.70 -3.26
C ARG A 252 1.99 -19.01 -1.90
N GLU A 253 2.22 -19.78 -0.83
CA GLU A 253 2.28 -19.28 0.54
C GLU A 253 3.18 -18.04 0.65
N GLY A 254 2.69 -16.99 1.31
CA GLY A 254 3.40 -15.73 1.52
C GLY A 254 3.75 -14.95 0.23
N THR A 255 3.21 -15.31 -0.93
CA THR A 255 3.49 -14.63 -2.20
C THR A 255 2.21 -14.21 -2.92
N LEU A 256 2.05 -12.92 -3.17
CA LEU A 256 1.01 -12.38 -4.04
C LEU A 256 1.50 -12.35 -5.48
N HIS A 257 0.76 -13.00 -6.38
CA HIS A 257 1.05 -13.09 -7.81
C HIS A 257 0.06 -12.26 -8.62
N ILE A 258 0.57 -11.39 -9.48
CA ILE A 258 -0.24 -10.46 -10.29
C ILE A 258 0.15 -10.61 -11.75
N VAL A 259 -0.84 -10.83 -12.59
CA VAL A 259 -0.71 -10.98 -14.03
C VAL A 259 -1.49 -9.87 -14.71
N TRP A 260 -0.80 -9.00 -15.45
CA TRP A 260 -1.41 -7.87 -16.13
C TRP A 260 -1.23 -7.98 -17.65
N PRO A 261 -2.27 -8.37 -18.40
CA PRO A 261 -2.21 -8.50 -19.85
C PRO A 261 -2.06 -7.13 -20.50
N LEU A 262 -1.06 -6.96 -21.37
CA LEU A 262 -0.79 -5.69 -22.04
C LEU A 262 -1.59 -5.55 -23.34
N ARG A 263 -1.92 -4.30 -23.69
CA ARG A 263 -2.63 -3.90 -24.91
C ARG A 263 -1.77 -3.03 -25.81
N SER A 264 -0.88 -2.21 -25.24
CA SER A 264 0.02 -1.34 -26.02
C SER A 264 1.14 -2.09 -26.74
N ILE A 265 1.52 -3.25 -26.22
CA ILE A 265 2.48 -4.19 -26.81
C ILE A 265 1.98 -5.62 -26.58
N GLU A 266 2.52 -6.55 -27.35
CA GLU A 266 2.34 -7.98 -27.13
C GLU A 266 3.04 -8.41 -25.84
N GLY A 267 2.35 -9.22 -25.03
CA GLY A 267 2.91 -9.81 -23.83
C GLY A 267 2.10 -9.54 -22.56
N THR A 268 2.68 -9.94 -21.44
CA THR A 268 2.05 -9.87 -20.12
C THR A 268 3.07 -9.39 -19.11
N PHE A 269 2.68 -8.39 -18.32
CA PHE A 269 3.50 -7.91 -17.22
C PHE A 269 3.15 -8.68 -15.95
N ILE A 270 4.16 -9.22 -15.28
CA ILE A 270 3.99 -10.10 -14.12
C ILE A 270 4.66 -9.45 -12.93
N LEU A 271 3.96 -9.41 -11.78
CA LEU A 271 4.51 -8.99 -10.50
C LEU A 271 4.38 -10.11 -9.47
N ASP A 272 5.45 -10.38 -8.73
CA ASP A 272 5.43 -11.25 -7.55
C ASP A 272 5.90 -10.45 -6.33
N LEU A 273 5.10 -10.43 -5.26
CA LEU A 273 5.40 -9.75 -4.00
C LEU A 273 5.48 -10.76 -2.85
N ASN A 274 6.50 -10.67 -2.02
CA ASN A 274 6.65 -11.47 -0.79
C ASN A 274 7.33 -10.66 0.31
N ASP A 275 7.60 -11.25 1.48
CA ASP A 275 8.20 -10.56 2.63
C ASP A 275 9.53 -9.83 2.32
N HIS A 276 10.28 -10.21 1.29
CA HIS A 276 11.64 -9.70 1.08
C HIS A 276 11.81 -8.82 -0.14
N GLU A 277 11.05 -9.09 -1.20
CA GLU A 277 11.30 -8.52 -2.52
C GLU A 277 10.05 -8.35 -3.37
N MET A 278 10.13 -7.35 -4.25
CA MET A 278 9.21 -7.15 -5.35
C MET A 278 9.91 -7.57 -6.65
N LYS A 279 9.31 -8.52 -7.37
CA LYS A 279 9.76 -8.96 -8.69
C LYS A 279 8.80 -8.45 -9.75
N MET A 280 9.35 -7.99 -10.86
CA MET A 280 8.60 -7.54 -12.02
C MET A 280 9.24 -8.12 -13.27
N ALA A 281 8.43 -8.63 -14.18
CA ALA A 281 8.89 -9.20 -15.44
C ALA A 281 7.94 -8.90 -16.59
N LEU A 282 8.49 -8.69 -17.77
CA LEU A 282 7.71 -8.70 -19.02
C LEU A 282 7.88 -10.06 -19.69
N LYS A 283 6.78 -10.79 -19.87
CA LYS A 283 6.75 -12.01 -20.67
C LYS A 283 6.19 -11.67 -22.05
N SER A 284 7.05 -11.66 -23.06
CA SER A 284 6.68 -11.42 -24.46
C SER A 284 7.64 -12.14 -25.38
N ASP A 285 7.16 -12.54 -26.56
CA ASP A 285 7.99 -13.10 -27.63
C ASP A 285 8.80 -12.00 -28.33
N LYS A 286 8.33 -10.74 -28.25
CA LYS A 286 9.02 -9.56 -28.78
C LYS A 286 9.69 -8.81 -27.66
N ARG A 287 10.97 -8.49 -27.86
CA ARG A 287 11.71 -7.62 -26.94
C ARG A 287 11.07 -6.23 -26.91
N ALA A 288 10.92 -5.68 -25.72
CA ALA A 288 10.48 -4.30 -25.51
C ALA A 288 11.41 -3.60 -24.54
N ASP A 289 11.77 -2.36 -24.84
CA ASP A 289 12.62 -1.54 -23.98
C ASP A 289 11.76 -0.81 -22.93
N TRP A 290 11.24 -1.59 -21.97
CA TRP A 290 10.42 -1.11 -20.88
C TRP A 290 11.24 -0.66 -19.68
N PHE A 291 10.67 0.21 -18.85
CA PHE A 291 11.29 0.69 -17.62
C PHE A 291 10.24 1.26 -16.66
N LEU A 292 10.61 1.43 -15.39
CA LEU A 292 9.85 2.24 -14.44
C LEU A 292 10.41 3.64 -14.37
N ASP A 293 9.53 4.64 -14.37
CA ASP A 293 9.88 6.06 -14.29
C ASP A 293 9.17 6.69 -13.10
N LEU A 294 9.94 7.21 -12.14
CA LEU A 294 9.39 7.96 -11.03
C LEU A 294 9.11 9.39 -11.49
N THR A 295 7.84 9.78 -11.44
CA THR A 295 7.46 11.19 -11.61
C THR A 295 7.07 11.76 -10.25
N THR A 296 7.35 13.05 -10.05
CA THR A 296 7.01 13.80 -8.82
C THR A 296 6.59 15.21 -9.20
N ALA A 297 5.78 15.85 -8.36
CA ALA A 297 5.57 17.29 -8.46
C ALA A 297 6.90 18.05 -8.31
N GLU A 298 6.93 19.29 -8.80
CA GLU A 298 8.12 20.12 -8.75
C GLU A 298 8.56 20.42 -7.29
N LYS A 299 9.87 20.58 -7.09
CA LYS A 299 10.49 21.03 -5.82
C LYS A 299 10.23 20.10 -4.62
N LYS A 300 9.77 18.87 -4.86
CA LYS A 300 9.61 17.87 -3.80
C LYS A 300 10.97 17.32 -3.39
N LYS A 301 11.22 17.27 -2.08
CA LYS A 301 12.45 16.70 -1.52
C LYS A 301 12.32 15.18 -1.47
N LEU A 302 13.16 14.49 -2.24
CA LEU A 302 13.24 13.04 -2.26
C LEU A 302 14.30 12.54 -1.28
N PRO A 303 14.18 11.32 -0.76
CA PRO A 303 15.12 10.78 0.22
C PRO A 303 16.43 10.28 -0.42
N PHE A 304 16.58 10.32 -1.74
CA PHE A 304 17.72 9.70 -2.44
C PHE A 304 19.00 10.53 -2.28
N THR A 305 20.01 9.98 -1.61
CA THR A 305 21.30 10.63 -1.39
C THR A 305 22.37 10.14 -2.38
N ARG A 306 22.27 8.89 -2.84
CA ARG A 306 23.16 8.33 -3.88
C ARG A 306 22.44 7.27 -4.71
N ILE A 307 22.49 7.43 -6.03
CA ILE A 307 21.90 6.46 -6.98
C ILE A 307 23.02 5.73 -7.70
N ASN A 308 23.30 4.50 -7.30
CA ASN A 308 24.20 3.59 -8.01
C ASN A 308 23.38 2.54 -8.78
N ARG A 309 23.98 1.91 -9.79
CA ARG A 309 23.29 0.94 -10.67
C ARG A 309 22.51 -0.15 -9.93
N ARG A 310 22.98 -0.63 -8.77
CA ARG A 310 22.34 -1.74 -8.01
C ARG A 310 21.90 -1.37 -6.61
N LYS A 311 22.16 -0.14 -6.16
CA LYS A 311 21.90 0.29 -4.80
C LYS A 311 21.58 1.78 -4.78
N MET A 312 20.46 2.12 -4.16
CA MET A 312 20.10 3.49 -3.82
C MET A 312 20.31 3.69 -2.33
N ASP A 313 21.17 4.62 -1.97
CA ASP A 313 21.30 5.10 -0.60
C ASP A 313 20.27 6.22 -0.38
N CYS A 314 19.57 6.13 0.75
CA CYS A 314 18.49 7.04 1.10
C CYS A 314 18.70 7.60 2.52
N GLN A 315 18.13 8.78 2.76
CA GLN A 315 18.05 9.38 4.09
C GLN A 315 16.70 10.07 4.27
N PHE A 316 16.03 9.77 5.38
CA PHE A 316 14.75 10.39 5.74
C PHE A 316 14.68 10.61 7.25
N GLU A 317 14.34 11.83 7.68
CA GLU A 317 14.26 12.21 9.10
C GLU A 317 15.51 11.82 9.91
N GLY A 318 16.70 11.96 9.31
CA GLY A 318 17.99 11.61 9.93
C GLY A 318 18.38 10.13 9.84
N PHE A 319 17.48 9.24 9.45
CA PHE A 319 17.76 7.81 9.34
C PHE A 319 18.23 7.41 7.93
N HIS A 320 19.29 6.61 7.88
CA HIS A 320 19.84 6.07 6.63
C HIS A 320 19.31 4.67 6.34
N TYR A 321 19.00 4.41 5.07
CA TYR A 321 18.54 3.11 4.58
C TYR A 321 18.91 2.93 3.12
N ALA A 322 18.75 1.72 2.58
CA ALA A 322 19.09 1.47 1.19
C ALA A 322 18.13 0.49 0.51
N VAL A 323 17.91 0.73 -0.79
CA VAL A 323 17.16 -0.17 -1.66
C VAL A 323 18.10 -0.80 -2.67
N ARG A 324 18.00 -2.11 -2.86
CA ARG A 324 18.91 -2.87 -3.73
C ARG A 324 18.15 -3.53 -4.87
N ALA A 325 18.70 -3.42 -6.08
CA ALA A 325 18.24 -4.19 -7.23
C ALA A 325 19.14 -5.41 -7.42
N THR A 326 18.62 -6.61 -7.21
CA THR A 326 19.35 -7.87 -7.52
C THR A 326 19.29 -8.18 -9.02
N LYS A 327 18.22 -7.74 -9.69
CA LYS A 327 18.13 -7.63 -11.16
C LYS A 327 17.55 -6.28 -11.55
N GLY A 328 17.96 -5.78 -12.72
CA GLY A 328 17.67 -4.43 -13.17
C GLY A 328 18.62 -3.37 -12.59
N THR A 329 18.55 -2.15 -13.12
CA THR A 329 19.45 -1.06 -12.73
C THR A 329 18.73 0.24 -12.47
N PHE A 330 19.14 0.93 -11.39
CA PHE A 330 18.75 2.31 -11.12
C PHE A 330 19.58 3.28 -11.97
N ALA A 331 18.93 4.33 -12.46
CA ALA A 331 19.56 5.43 -13.16
C ALA A 331 18.94 6.77 -12.75
N SER A 332 19.77 7.80 -12.65
CA SER A 332 19.36 9.19 -12.45
C SER A 332 19.24 9.89 -13.80
N LEU A 333 18.28 10.81 -13.94
CA LEU A 333 18.07 11.62 -15.15
C LEU A 333 18.66 13.05 -15.06
N ALA A 334 19.67 13.25 -14.20
CA ALA A 334 20.29 14.54 -13.81
C ALA A 334 19.72 15.15 -12.51
N ALA A 335 20.42 16.18 -12.01
CA ALA A 335 20.74 16.44 -10.60
C ALA A 335 19.57 16.58 -9.61
N ASP A 336 18.33 16.81 -10.06
CA ASP A 336 17.32 17.42 -9.19
C ASP A 336 16.03 16.62 -8.93
N SER A 337 15.81 15.38 -9.43
CA SER A 337 14.79 14.43 -8.85
C SER A 337 14.40 13.18 -9.65
N GLY A 338 14.84 12.96 -10.90
CA GLY A 338 14.35 11.82 -11.70
C GLY A 338 14.98 10.47 -11.36
N LEU A 339 14.17 9.43 -11.11
CA LEU A 339 14.60 8.03 -10.95
C LEU A 339 14.01 7.15 -12.05
N ARG A 340 14.87 6.40 -12.75
CA ARG A 340 14.45 5.29 -13.61
C ARG A 340 14.98 3.95 -13.13
N ILE A 341 14.19 2.90 -13.33
CA ILE A 341 14.56 1.51 -13.05
C ILE A 341 14.41 0.70 -14.34
N TYR A 342 15.54 0.25 -14.88
CA TYR A 342 15.59 -0.53 -16.10
C TYR A 342 15.67 -2.02 -15.81
N PRO A 343 15.01 -2.89 -16.59
CA PRO A 343 15.13 -4.32 -16.45
C PRO A 343 16.50 -4.84 -16.89
N GLN A 344 16.87 -6.00 -16.36
CA GLN A 344 17.95 -6.84 -16.88
C GLN A 344 17.35 -8.18 -17.26
N GLN A 345 17.48 -8.56 -18.54
CA GLN A 345 16.84 -9.78 -19.08
C GLN A 345 15.33 -9.78 -18.79
N ASP A 346 14.66 -8.66 -19.11
CA ASP A 346 13.23 -8.43 -18.90
C ASP A 346 12.73 -8.60 -17.45
N ARG A 347 13.64 -8.46 -16.48
CA ARG A 347 13.32 -8.60 -15.06
C ARG A 347 13.91 -7.47 -14.23
N ILE A 348 13.11 -6.97 -13.30
CA ILE A 348 13.52 -6.13 -12.18
C ILE A 348 13.22 -6.91 -10.91
N ILE A 349 14.20 -6.98 -9.99
CA ILE A 349 14.00 -7.56 -8.66
C ILE A 349 14.57 -6.59 -7.64
N ILE A 350 13.68 -6.04 -6.81
CA ILE A 350 14.01 -5.05 -5.78
C ILE A 350 13.90 -5.72 -4.42
N LYS A 351 15.01 -5.75 -3.67
CA LYS A 351 15.01 -6.16 -2.27
C LYS A 351 14.66 -4.96 -1.40
N LEU A 352 13.62 -5.13 -0.60
CA LEU A 352 13.04 -4.09 0.25
C LEU A 352 13.28 -4.37 1.74
N ALA A 353 13.47 -5.63 2.13
CA ALA A 353 13.91 -6.00 3.49
C ALA A 353 15.29 -5.40 3.83
N GLN A 354 15.42 -4.84 5.04
CA GLN A 354 16.59 -4.14 5.57
C GLN A 354 17.47 -4.99 6.48
#